data_AF-A0A976Q860-F1
#
_entry.id   AF-A0A976Q860-F1
#
_cell.length_a   1.000
_cell.length_b   1.000
_cell.length_c   1.000
_cell.angle_alpha   90.00
_cell.angle_beta   90.00
_cell.angle_gamma   90.00
#
_symmetry.space_group_name_H-M   'P 1'
#
loop_
_entity.id
_entity.type
_entity.pdbx_description
1 polymer ?
#
loop_
_entity_poly.entity_id
_entity_poly.type
_entity_poly.pdbx_seq_one_letter_code
_entity_poly.pdbx_strand_id
1 'polypeptide(L)'
;MNRAIRPLLAVYDWAVCTEASSRSSALIRVGLVAVMWARLAYSVILPKMLVSPQYVLLCAGFFVFSTMLLVGLWSRFSCLMMGGVLLSMVHYFGYELGQEPWTHHHINILANSTFLLAFAPVGGSYSVDRWIAVERARRAGVPPPAERGNIMGLRLIALQMSAMYLWTAIDKSEGPWLSGARLDYIAMWYYFPDYPEGWGVRTLILASAWATLVLEYALAVGMLFRRTRLWLAPLGYALHGFFYVLLPIRSFSATVFATYLAFFDPDAVHRLIDRLSGHRQPD
;
A
#
# COMPACT_ATOMS: atom_id res chain seq x y z
N MET A 1 -30.10 18.07 -21.52
CA MET A 1 -29.42 17.31 -20.44
C MET A 1 -28.86 18.31 -19.43
N ASN A 2 -29.22 18.17 -18.15
CA ASN A 2 -29.09 19.22 -17.14
C ASN A 2 -27.60 19.48 -16.79
N ARG A 3 -27.13 20.74 -16.88
CA ARG A 3 -25.71 21.10 -16.63
C ARG A 3 -25.22 20.67 -15.24
N ALA A 4 -26.13 20.53 -14.27
CA ALA A 4 -25.85 20.07 -12.91
C ALA A 4 -25.41 18.59 -12.81
N ILE A 5 -25.79 17.73 -13.75
CA ILE A 5 -25.49 16.27 -13.68
C ILE A 5 -24.13 15.94 -14.32
N ARG A 6 -23.64 16.80 -15.22
CA ARG A 6 -22.37 16.60 -15.94
C ARG A 6 -21.15 16.32 -15.04
N PRO A 7 -20.91 17.03 -13.91
CA PRO A 7 -19.78 16.71 -13.05
C PRO A 7 -19.92 15.34 -12.37
N LEU A 8 -21.14 14.96 -11.96
CA LEU A 8 -21.40 13.65 -11.36
C LEU A 8 -21.13 12.52 -12.36
N LEU A 9 -21.57 12.68 -13.61
CA LEU A 9 -21.27 11.72 -14.68
C LEU A 9 -19.77 11.66 -14.97
N ALA A 10 -19.06 12.79 -15.01
CA ALA A 10 -17.61 12.77 -15.20
C ALA A 10 -16.88 12.03 -14.08
N VAL A 11 -17.30 12.20 -12.83
CA VAL A 11 -16.75 11.46 -11.68
C VAL A 11 -17.10 9.97 -11.77
N TYR A 12 -18.32 9.63 -12.19
CA TYR A 12 -18.74 8.24 -12.40
C TYR A 12 -17.94 7.57 -13.52
N ASP A 13 -17.84 8.22 -14.69
CA ASP A 13 -17.10 7.70 -15.85
C ASP A 13 -15.61 7.54 -15.53
N TRP A 14 -15.06 8.51 -14.80
CA TRP A 14 -13.74 8.36 -14.22
C TRP A 14 -13.76 7.14 -13.31
N ALA A 15 -14.39 7.19 -12.14
CA ALA A 15 -14.26 6.17 -11.09
C ALA A 15 -14.64 4.75 -11.53
N VAL A 16 -15.74 4.58 -12.27
CA VAL A 16 -16.39 3.28 -12.52
C VAL A 16 -16.16 2.77 -13.95
N CYS A 17 -16.08 3.65 -14.94
CA CYS A 17 -15.98 3.21 -16.35
C CYS A 17 -14.55 3.13 -16.87
N THR A 18 -13.55 3.66 -16.14
CA THR A 18 -12.16 3.56 -16.61
C THR A 18 -11.58 2.18 -16.35
N GLU A 19 -11.13 1.52 -17.43
CA GLU A 19 -10.40 0.26 -17.36
C GLU A 19 -8.94 0.41 -17.79
N ALA A 20 -8.04 -0.28 -17.09
CA ALA A 20 -6.64 -0.40 -17.46
C ALA A 20 -6.09 -1.78 -17.07
N SER A 21 -4.81 -2.02 -17.31
CA SER A 21 -4.20 -3.31 -17.01
C SER A 21 -4.32 -3.74 -15.54
N SER A 22 -4.55 -5.04 -15.34
CA SER A 22 -4.57 -5.69 -14.01
C SER A 22 -3.20 -5.95 -13.38
N ARG A 23 -2.10 -5.77 -14.13
CA ARG A 23 -0.76 -6.14 -13.64
C ARG A 23 -0.31 -5.33 -12.43
N SER A 24 -0.57 -4.03 -12.40
CA SER A 24 -0.25 -3.20 -11.22
C SER A 24 -0.98 -3.69 -9.97
N SER A 25 -2.28 -3.97 -10.05
CA SER A 25 -3.05 -4.50 -8.92
C SER A 25 -2.57 -5.89 -8.48
N ALA A 26 -2.14 -6.73 -9.42
CA ALA A 26 -1.59 -8.04 -9.09
C ALA A 26 -0.23 -7.95 -8.36
N LEU A 27 0.64 -7.03 -8.78
CA LEU A 27 1.91 -6.77 -8.08
C LEU A 27 1.69 -6.17 -6.68
N ILE A 28 0.75 -5.23 -6.55
CA ILE A 28 0.35 -4.69 -5.24
C ILE A 28 -0.15 -5.83 -4.34
N ARG A 29 -1.01 -6.72 -4.84
CA ARG A 29 -1.50 -7.88 -4.08
C ARG A 29 -0.37 -8.72 -3.51
N VAL A 30 0.57 -9.13 -4.36
CA VAL A 30 1.72 -9.96 -3.94
C VAL A 30 2.59 -9.20 -2.94
N GLY A 31 2.87 -7.91 -3.20
CA GLY A 31 3.64 -7.06 -2.30
C GLY A 31 3.00 -6.91 -0.92
N LEU A 32 1.69 -6.66 -0.84
CA LEU A 32 0.99 -6.52 0.43
C LEU A 32 1.00 -7.84 1.23
N VAL A 33 0.79 -9.00 0.59
CA VAL A 33 0.88 -10.28 1.30
C VAL A 33 2.29 -10.54 1.82
N ALA A 34 3.33 -10.22 1.05
CA ALA A 34 4.70 -10.33 1.51
C ALA A 34 4.95 -9.47 2.77
N VAL A 35 4.42 -8.25 2.81
CA VAL A 35 4.49 -7.38 3.99
C VAL A 35 3.70 -7.98 5.17
N MET A 36 2.49 -8.49 4.95
CA MET A 36 1.69 -9.15 5.99
C MET A 36 2.47 -10.30 6.62
N TRP A 37 3.06 -11.17 5.80
CA TRP A 37 3.80 -12.32 6.29
C TRP A 37 5.07 -11.90 7.04
N ALA A 38 5.83 -10.96 6.49
CA ALA A 38 7.05 -10.47 7.12
C ALA A 38 6.79 -9.79 8.48
N ARG A 39 5.67 -9.06 8.61
CA ARG A 39 5.37 -8.27 9.82
C ARG A 39 4.52 -9.01 10.86
N LEU A 40 3.51 -9.75 10.40
CA LEU A 40 2.42 -10.22 11.24
C LEU A 40 2.43 -11.72 11.45
N ALA A 41 2.92 -12.54 10.50
CA ALA A 41 2.79 -14.01 10.59
C ALA A 41 3.29 -14.55 11.94
N TYR A 42 4.46 -14.10 12.41
CA TYR A 42 5.01 -14.51 13.71
C TYR A 42 4.14 -14.11 14.91
N SER A 43 3.42 -12.98 14.81
CA SER A 43 2.51 -12.51 15.87
C SER A 43 1.18 -13.27 15.88
N VAL A 44 0.80 -13.95 14.79
CA VAL A 44 -0.49 -14.68 14.69
C VAL A 44 -0.34 -16.20 14.77
N ILE A 45 0.87 -16.76 14.99
CA ILE A 45 1.09 -18.22 15.00
C ILE A 45 0.35 -18.90 16.16
N LEU A 46 -0.28 -20.03 15.85
CA LEU A 46 -1.17 -20.84 16.69
C LEU A 46 -0.70 -21.14 18.13
N PRO A 47 0.59 -21.45 18.43
CA PRO A 47 1.02 -21.76 19.80
C PRO A 47 0.86 -20.59 20.78
N LYS A 48 0.84 -19.34 20.29
CA LYS A 48 0.59 -18.14 21.12
C LYS A 48 -0.91 -17.88 21.34
N MET A 49 -1.76 -18.57 20.57
CA MET A 49 -3.15 -18.19 20.30
C MET A 49 -4.18 -19.28 20.67
N LEU A 50 -3.75 -20.42 21.23
CA LEU A 50 -4.64 -21.45 21.80
C LEU A 50 -5.36 -21.03 23.09
N VAL A 51 -5.25 -19.75 23.47
CA VAL A 51 -5.86 -19.18 24.67
C VAL A 51 -7.38 -19.03 24.51
N SER A 52 -7.88 -18.85 23.28
CA SER A 52 -9.32 -18.65 23.04
C SER A 52 -9.76 -18.92 21.59
N PRO A 53 -11.02 -19.36 21.36
CA PRO A 53 -11.58 -19.59 20.02
C PRO A 53 -11.45 -18.41 19.06
N GLN A 54 -11.62 -17.16 19.54
CA GLN A 54 -11.53 -16.00 18.63
C GLN A 54 -10.12 -15.80 18.04
N TYR A 55 -9.07 -16.14 18.79
CA TYR A 55 -7.69 -16.06 18.31
C TYR A 55 -7.36 -17.19 17.33
N VAL A 56 -7.97 -18.37 17.53
CA VAL A 56 -7.89 -19.47 16.55
C VAL A 56 -8.56 -19.07 15.23
N LEU A 57 -9.75 -18.48 15.28
CA LEU A 57 -10.44 -17.96 14.09
C LEU A 57 -9.64 -16.87 13.39
N LEU A 58 -9.04 -15.95 14.16
CA LEU A 58 -8.16 -14.91 13.61
C LEU A 58 -6.95 -15.51 12.90
N CYS A 59 -6.25 -16.45 13.56
CA CYS A 59 -5.09 -17.15 12.99
C CYS A 59 -5.46 -17.89 11.70
N ALA A 60 -6.52 -18.70 11.74
CA ALA A 60 -7.02 -19.43 10.59
C ALA A 60 -7.41 -18.47 9.45
N GLY A 61 -8.17 -17.42 9.75
CA GLY A 61 -8.56 -16.39 8.79
C GLY A 61 -7.34 -15.70 8.16
N PHE A 62 -6.35 -15.32 8.97
CA PHE A 62 -5.12 -14.69 8.50
C PHE A 62 -4.39 -15.60 7.50
N PHE A 63 -4.09 -16.84 7.85
CA PHE A 63 -3.31 -17.72 6.97
C PHE A 63 -4.11 -18.19 5.75
N VAL A 64 -5.39 -18.51 5.90
CA VAL A 64 -6.25 -18.91 4.78
C VAL A 64 -6.41 -17.77 3.78
N PHE A 65 -6.85 -16.59 4.23
CA PHE A 65 -7.13 -15.49 3.32
C PHE A 65 -5.87 -14.86 2.75
N SER A 66 -4.77 -14.76 3.52
CA SER A 66 -3.50 -14.27 2.97
C SER A 66 -2.90 -15.24 1.93
N THR A 67 -3.05 -16.56 2.12
CA THR A 67 -2.59 -17.55 1.13
C THR A 67 -3.45 -17.52 -0.13
N MET A 68 -4.78 -17.49 0.01
CA MET A 68 -5.71 -17.30 -1.11
C MET A 68 -5.40 -16.01 -1.87
N LEU A 69 -5.12 -14.93 -1.13
CA LEU A 69 -4.74 -13.65 -1.70
C LEU A 69 -3.37 -13.72 -2.40
N LEU A 70 -2.38 -14.43 -1.85
CA LEU A 70 -1.06 -14.60 -2.49
C LEU A 70 -1.18 -15.26 -3.86
N VAL A 71 -1.91 -16.39 -3.93
CA VAL A 71 -2.07 -17.16 -5.17
C VAL A 71 -3.13 -16.55 -6.09
N GLY A 72 -3.99 -15.68 -5.57
CA GLY A 72 -5.05 -15.03 -6.35
C GLY A 72 -6.20 -15.97 -6.64
N LEU A 73 -6.65 -16.67 -5.60
CA LEU A 73 -7.87 -17.48 -5.60
C LEU A 73 -9.02 -16.63 -5.04
N TRP A 74 -10.09 -16.50 -5.82
CA TRP A 74 -11.24 -15.63 -5.52
C TRP A 74 -10.78 -14.23 -5.10
N SER A 75 -9.91 -13.65 -5.92
CA SER A 75 -8.99 -12.56 -5.55
C SER A 75 -9.69 -11.36 -4.90
N ARG A 76 -10.88 -10.99 -5.39
CA ARG A 76 -11.66 -9.88 -4.79
C ARG A 76 -12.20 -10.25 -3.41
N PHE A 77 -12.72 -11.46 -3.26
CA PHE A 77 -13.21 -11.97 -1.98
C PHE A 77 -12.07 -12.13 -0.97
N SER A 78 -10.93 -12.69 -1.38
CA SER A 78 -9.76 -12.81 -0.51
C SER A 78 -9.19 -11.45 -0.11
N CYS A 79 -9.20 -10.43 -0.98
CA CYS A 79 -8.90 -9.04 -0.59
C CYS A 79 -9.85 -8.52 0.52
N LEU A 80 -11.17 -8.67 0.34
CA LEU A 80 -12.17 -8.20 1.31
C LEU A 80 -12.00 -8.90 2.66
N MET A 81 -11.90 -10.23 2.65
CA MET A 81 -11.78 -11.02 3.87
C MET A 81 -10.46 -10.76 4.59
N MET A 82 -9.34 -10.68 3.85
CA MET A 82 -8.05 -10.37 4.44
C MET A 82 -8.00 -8.94 4.99
N GLY A 83 -8.55 -7.96 4.27
CA GLY A 83 -8.71 -6.60 4.76
C GLY A 83 -9.55 -6.54 6.04
N GLY A 84 -10.66 -7.30 6.10
CA GLY A 84 -11.49 -7.45 7.29
C GLY A 84 -10.76 -8.10 8.47
N VAL A 85 -9.94 -9.13 8.22
CA VAL A 85 -9.07 -9.74 9.24
C VAL A 85 -8.08 -8.70 9.79
N LEU A 86 -7.42 -7.91 8.93
CA LEU A 86 -6.48 -6.89 9.41
C LEU A 86 -7.20 -5.76 10.17
N LEU A 87 -8.38 -5.34 9.73
CA LEU A 87 -9.18 -4.36 10.46
C LEU A 87 -9.64 -4.89 11.82
N SER A 88 -10.00 -6.17 11.92
CA SER A 88 -10.34 -6.78 13.21
C SER A 88 -9.11 -6.89 14.12
N MET A 89 -7.92 -7.18 13.57
CA MET A 89 -6.66 -7.14 14.32
C MET A 89 -6.42 -5.78 14.95
N VAL A 90 -6.62 -4.68 14.21
CA VAL A 90 -6.42 -3.32 14.75
C VAL A 90 -7.51 -2.98 15.76
N HIS A 91 -8.78 -3.04 15.35
CA HIS A 91 -9.86 -2.43 16.12
C HIS A 91 -10.35 -3.33 17.25
N TYR A 92 -10.63 -4.59 16.97
CA TYR A 92 -11.16 -5.49 17.99
C TYR A 92 -10.04 -6.07 18.86
N PHE A 93 -9.05 -6.72 18.25
CA PHE A 93 -8.01 -7.33 19.06
C PHE A 93 -7.03 -6.31 19.64
N GLY A 94 -6.65 -5.30 18.85
CA GLY A 94 -5.71 -4.26 19.25
C GLY A 94 -6.29 -3.32 20.30
N TYR A 95 -7.31 -2.54 19.94
CA TYR A 95 -7.90 -1.55 20.85
C TYR A 95 -8.80 -2.17 21.92
N GLU A 96 -9.76 -3.03 21.57
CA GLU A 96 -10.73 -3.55 22.57
C GLU A 96 -10.13 -4.63 23.48
N LEU A 97 -9.33 -5.57 22.94
CA LEU A 97 -8.71 -6.66 23.72
C LEU A 97 -7.27 -6.36 24.19
N GLY A 98 -6.77 -5.15 23.95
CA GLY A 98 -5.49 -4.68 24.48
C GLY A 98 -4.23 -5.27 23.82
N GLN A 99 -4.32 -5.80 22.59
CA GLN A 99 -3.14 -6.23 21.82
C GLN A 99 -2.44 -5.01 21.20
N GLU A 100 -1.85 -4.16 22.04
CA GLU A 100 -1.22 -2.87 21.66
C GLU A 100 -0.31 -2.96 20.41
N PRO A 101 0.53 -4.00 20.22
CA PRO A 101 1.40 -4.10 19.04
C PRO A 101 0.67 -4.17 17.69
N TRP A 102 -0.65 -4.39 17.69
CA TRP A 102 -1.51 -4.41 16.51
C TRP A 102 -2.20 -3.07 16.21
N THR A 103 -2.10 -2.09 17.11
CA THR A 103 -2.76 -0.78 16.97
C THR A 103 -1.97 0.23 16.14
N HIS A 104 -0.73 -0.10 15.76
CA HIS A 104 0.13 0.83 15.03
C HIS A 104 -0.46 1.22 13.66
N HIS A 105 -0.37 2.50 13.31
CA HIS A 105 -0.94 3.07 12.08
C HIS A 105 -0.49 2.39 10.77
N HIS A 106 0.68 1.76 10.75
CA HIS A 106 1.15 1.01 9.58
C HIS A 106 0.35 -0.27 9.29
N ILE A 107 -0.34 -0.83 10.30
CA ILE A 107 -1.24 -1.97 10.10
C ILE A 107 -2.56 -1.46 9.51
N ASN A 108 -3.03 -0.27 9.91
CA ASN A 108 -4.21 0.36 9.32
C ASN A 108 -4.06 0.62 7.81
N ILE A 109 -2.92 1.17 7.37
CA ILE A 109 -2.72 1.43 5.94
C ILE A 109 -2.60 0.11 5.15
N LEU A 110 -2.00 -0.93 5.72
CA LEU A 110 -1.94 -2.26 5.12
C LEU A 110 -3.36 -2.87 5.01
N ALA A 111 -4.17 -2.78 6.06
CA ALA A 111 -5.54 -3.24 6.11
C ALA A 111 -6.41 -2.56 5.05
N ASN A 112 -6.40 -1.22 5.04
CA ASN A 112 -7.19 -0.42 4.11
C ASN A 112 -6.73 -0.64 2.67
N SER A 113 -5.42 -0.69 2.40
CA SER A 113 -4.92 -0.96 1.04
C SER A 113 -5.37 -2.33 0.54
N THR A 114 -5.36 -3.35 1.41
CA THR A 114 -5.81 -4.70 1.09
C THR A 114 -7.31 -4.74 0.80
N PHE A 115 -8.10 -4.07 1.63
CA PHE A 115 -9.54 -3.96 1.46
C PHE A 115 -9.90 -3.22 0.16
N LEU A 116 -9.28 -2.07 -0.09
CA LEU A 116 -9.49 -1.25 -1.28
C LEU A 116 -9.07 -1.98 -2.57
N LEU A 117 -8.11 -2.90 -2.50
CA LEU A 117 -7.67 -3.69 -3.65
C LEU A 117 -8.76 -4.63 -4.18
N ALA A 118 -9.79 -4.95 -3.38
CA ALA A 118 -10.96 -5.70 -3.86
C ALA A 118 -11.72 -4.98 -4.98
N PHE A 119 -11.63 -3.64 -5.05
CA PHE A 119 -12.25 -2.81 -6.08
C PHE A 119 -11.34 -2.62 -7.31
N ALA A 120 -10.21 -3.33 -7.39
CA ALA A 120 -9.33 -3.37 -8.56
C ALA A 120 -9.53 -4.68 -9.34
N PRO A 121 -8.96 -4.83 -10.55
CA PRO A 121 -9.01 -6.07 -11.33
C PRO A 121 -7.91 -7.03 -10.88
N VAL A 122 -7.82 -7.26 -9.57
CA VAL A 122 -6.69 -7.91 -8.89
C VAL A 122 -6.46 -9.37 -9.29
N GLY A 123 -7.54 -10.05 -9.71
CA GLY A 123 -7.49 -11.42 -10.23
C GLY A 123 -7.24 -11.53 -11.73
N GLY A 124 -7.03 -10.41 -12.44
CA GLY A 124 -6.84 -10.41 -13.90
C GLY A 124 -5.44 -10.81 -14.37
N SER A 125 -4.44 -10.77 -13.48
CA SER A 125 -3.04 -11.13 -13.78
C SER A 125 -2.38 -11.84 -12.60
N TYR A 126 -1.40 -12.71 -12.89
CA TYR A 126 -0.58 -13.45 -11.92
C TYR A 126 -1.39 -14.18 -10.83
N SER A 127 -2.56 -14.72 -11.18
CA SER A 127 -3.51 -15.31 -10.24
C SER A 127 -4.00 -16.67 -10.72
N VAL A 128 -4.43 -17.52 -9.77
CA VAL A 128 -5.14 -18.76 -10.05
C VAL A 128 -6.46 -18.47 -10.78
N ASP A 129 -7.18 -17.40 -10.42
CA ASP A 129 -8.40 -16.97 -11.10
C ASP A 129 -8.16 -16.76 -12.61
N ARG A 130 -7.04 -16.10 -12.96
CA ARG A 130 -6.65 -15.85 -14.35
C ARG A 130 -6.31 -17.16 -15.06
N TRP A 131 -5.52 -18.02 -14.41
CA TRP A 131 -5.15 -19.31 -14.98
C TRP A 131 -6.38 -20.15 -15.33
N ILE A 132 -7.35 -20.24 -14.40
CA ILE A 132 -8.62 -20.94 -14.63
C ILE A 132 -9.39 -20.31 -15.80
N ALA A 133 -9.47 -18.97 -15.86
CA ALA A 133 -10.19 -18.27 -16.92
C ALA A 133 -9.56 -18.49 -18.31
N VAL A 134 -8.23 -18.48 -18.40
CA VAL A 134 -7.49 -18.75 -19.64
C VAL A 134 -7.68 -20.20 -20.09
N GLU A 135 -7.60 -21.15 -19.17
CA GLU A 135 -7.79 -22.57 -19.49
C GLU A 135 -9.22 -22.87 -19.96
N ARG A 136 -10.23 -22.22 -19.36
CA ARG A 136 -11.62 -22.29 -19.84
C ARG A 136 -11.77 -21.73 -21.26
N ALA A 137 -11.15 -20.58 -21.55
CA ALA A 137 -11.18 -19.98 -22.89
C ALA A 137 -10.51 -20.89 -23.92
N ARG A 138 -9.35 -21.47 -23.58
CA ARG A 138 -8.66 -22.46 -24.41
C ARG A 138 -9.55 -23.66 -24.75
N ARG A 139 -10.22 -24.25 -23.75
CA ARG A 139 -11.12 -25.40 -23.95
C ARG A 139 -12.34 -25.06 -24.81
N ALA A 140 -12.83 -23.83 -24.71
CA ALA A 140 -13.93 -23.33 -25.51
C ALA A 140 -13.51 -22.86 -26.92
N GLY A 141 -12.21 -22.86 -27.25
CA GLY A 141 -11.69 -22.38 -28.53
C GLY A 141 -11.84 -20.87 -28.75
N VAL A 142 -11.97 -20.08 -27.67
CA VAL A 142 -12.12 -18.62 -27.74
C VAL A 142 -10.84 -17.92 -27.26
N PRO A 143 -10.60 -16.65 -27.67
CA PRO A 143 -9.45 -15.89 -27.20
C PRO A 143 -9.42 -15.78 -25.66
N PRO A 144 -8.23 -15.76 -25.04
CA PRO A 144 -8.11 -15.58 -23.60
C PRO A 144 -8.69 -14.20 -23.20
N PRO A 145 -9.32 -14.07 -22.01
CA PRO A 145 -9.84 -12.78 -21.55
C PRO A 145 -8.74 -11.73 -21.50
N ALA A 146 -9.06 -10.44 -21.62
CA ALA A 146 -8.06 -9.38 -21.51
C ALA A 146 -7.53 -9.24 -20.06
N GLU A 147 -6.26 -8.88 -19.90
CA GLU A 147 -5.67 -8.52 -18.60
C GLU A 147 -6.02 -7.07 -18.22
N ARG A 148 -7.31 -6.75 -18.22
CA ARG A 148 -7.84 -5.40 -17.98
C ARG A 148 -9.06 -5.43 -17.08
N GLY A 149 -9.34 -4.30 -16.45
CA GLY A 149 -10.61 -4.05 -15.78
C GLY A 149 -10.61 -2.72 -15.04
N ASN A 150 -11.70 -2.45 -14.34
CA ASN A 150 -11.92 -1.22 -13.60
C ASN A 150 -10.81 -0.94 -12.56
N ILE A 151 -10.24 0.27 -12.58
CA ILE A 151 -9.11 0.71 -11.74
C ILE A 151 -9.49 1.58 -10.51
N MET A 152 -10.75 1.59 -10.11
CA MET A 152 -11.25 2.33 -8.94
C MET A 152 -10.41 2.03 -7.70
N GLY A 153 -10.15 0.75 -7.41
CA GLY A 153 -9.36 0.35 -6.24
C GLY A 153 -7.95 0.96 -6.23
N LEU A 154 -7.28 1.04 -7.38
CA LEU A 154 -5.97 1.70 -7.48
C LEU A 154 -6.07 3.20 -7.17
N ARG A 155 -7.12 3.87 -7.66
CA ARG A 155 -7.32 5.29 -7.38
C ARG A 155 -7.65 5.57 -5.92
N LEU A 156 -8.45 4.71 -5.28
CA LEU A 156 -8.71 4.80 -3.85
C LEU A 156 -7.42 4.62 -3.03
N ILE A 157 -6.57 3.67 -3.41
CA ILE A 157 -5.26 3.49 -2.80
C ILE A 157 -4.40 4.76 -3.01
N ALA A 158 -4.35 5.32 -4.22
CA ALA A 158 -3.61 6.56 -4.49
C ALA A 158 -4.13 7.75 -3.66
N LEU A 159 -5.45 7.88 -3.50
CA LEU A 159 -6.08 8.90 -2.65
C LEU A 159 -5.76 8.68 -1.17
N GLN A 160 -5.82 7.44 -0.68
CA GLN A 160 -5.41 7.10 0.68
C GLN A 160 -3.94 7.44 0.93
N MET A 161 -3.05 7.11 0.00
CA MET A 161 -1.63 7.46 0.10
C MET A 161 -1.43 8.98 0.13
N SER A 162 -2.19 9.71 -0.67
CA SER A 162 -2.17 11.18 -0.69
C SER A 162 -2.66 11.77 0.64
N ALA A 163 -3.76 11.23 1.18
CA ALA A 163 -4.28 11.61 2.48
C ALA A 163 -3.30 11.28 3.62
N MET A 164 -2.66 10.12 3.58
CA MET A 164 -1.61 9.74 4.52
C MET A 164 -0.51 10.80 4.54
N TYR A 165 0.08 11.15 3.39
CA TYR A 165 1.11 12.19 3.32
C TYR A 165 0.63 13.55 3.83
N LEU A 166 -0.62 13.92 3.52
CA LEU A 166 -1.17 15.19 3.99
C LEU A 166 -1.26 15.22 5.51
N TRP A 167 -1.82 14.19 6.12
CA TRP A 167 -2.00 14.13 7.57
C TRP A 167 -0.67 14.00 8.30
N THR A 168 0.30 13.26 7.74
CA THR A 168 1.65 13.20 8.33
C THR A 168 2.39 14.53 8.22
N ALA A 169 2.18 15.29 7.15
CA ALA A 169 2.76 16.63 7.02
C ALA A 169 2.13 17.63 7.99
N ILE A 170 0.81 17.55 8.20
CA ILE A 170 0.10 18.36 9.20
C ILE A 170 0.62 18.06 10.61
N ASP A 171 0.75 16.78 11.00
CA ASP A 171 1.35 16.38 12.28
C ASP A 171 2.78 16.91 12.46
N LYS A 172 3.55 16.99 11.37
CA LYS A 172 4.91 17.54 11.34
C LYS A 172 4.99 19.05 11.24
N SER A 173 3.86 19.75 11.17
CA SER A 173 3.83 21.21 11.18
C SER A 173 3.85 21.80 12.60
N GLU A 174 3.93 20.95 13.62
CA GLU A 174 4.02 21.36 15.01
C GLU A 174 5.45 21.78 15.43
N GLY A 175 5.55 22.68 16.41
CA GLY A 175 6.80 23.25 16.90
C GLY A 175 7.90 22.22 17.23
N PRO A 176 7.62 21.08 17.89
CA PRO A 176 8.63 20.06 18.18
C PRO A 176 9.24 19.40 16.95
N TRP A 177 8.50 19.31 15.84
CA TRP A 177 9.06 18.82 14.58
C TRP A 177 9.87 19.92 13.88
N LEU A 178 9.29 21.12 13.75
CA LEU A 178 9.92 22.25 13.06
C LEU A 178 11.24 22.70 13.70
N SER A 179 11.36 22.55 15.02
CA SER A 179 12.59 22.81 15.78
C SER A 179 13.63 21.70 15.69
N GLY A 180 13.29 20.55 15.09
CA GLY A 180 14.14 19.36 15.02
C GLY A 180 14.12 18.48 16.28
N ALA A 181 13.46 18.91 17.36
CA ALA A 181 13.49 18.21 18.65
C ALA A 181 12.98 16.76 18.58
N ARG A 182 11.94 16.47 17.78
CA ARG A 182 11.47 15.09 17.56
C ARG A 182 12.53 14.22 16.88
N LEU A 183 13.26 14.78 15.91
CA LEU A 183 14.33 14.06 15.21
C LEU A 183 15.57 13.89 16.10
N ASP A 184 15.92 14.88 16.92
CA ASP A 184 16.95 14.75 17.96
C ASP A 184 16.62 13.58 18.88
N TYR A 185 15.39 13.51 19.39
CA TYR A 185 14.95 12.44 20.28
C TYR A 185 15.08 11.06 19.62
N ILE A 186 14.64 10.93 18.36
CA ILE A 186 14.78 9.68 17.58
C ILE A 186 16.26 9.33 17.41
N ALA A 187 17.10 10.32 17.07
CA ALA A 187 18.53 10.11 16.86
C ALA A 187 19.22 9.61 18.14
N MET A 188 18.95 10.24 19.28
CA MET A 188 19.45 9.81 20.58
C MET A 188 18.96 8.40 20.94
N TRP A 189 17.67 8.13 20.74
CA TRP A 189 17.08 6.85 21.11
C TRP A 189 17.68 5.66 20.35
N TYR A 190 18.00 5.81 19.06
CA TYR A 190 18.44 4.71 18.22
C TYR A 190 19.94 4.68 17.91
N TYR A 191 20.64 5.82 17.95
CA TYR A 191 21.99 5.93 17.38
C TYR A 191 23.05 6.49 18.31
N PHE A 192 22.66 7.39 19.22
CA PHE A 192 23.62 8.16 19.99
C PHE A 192 23.39 7.95 21.49
N PRO A 193 24.27 7.20 22.18
CA PRO A 193 24.18 7.07 23.63
C PRO A 193 24.40 8.42 24.34
N ASP A 194 25.23 9.29 23.75
CA ASP A 194 25.47 10.67 24.19
C ASP A 194 25.17 11.63 23.03
N TYR A 195 24.66 12.84 23.33
CA TYR A 195 24.32 13.80 22.28
C TYR A 195 25.59 14.25 21.54
N PRO A 196 25.70 14.04 20.22
CA PRO A 196 26.91 14.41 19.49
C PRO A 196 27.08 15.93 19.48
N GLU A 197 28.15 16.40 20.14
CA GLU A 197 28.49 17.82 20.21
C GLU A 197 29.04 18.29 18.84
N GLY A 198 28.27 19.12 18.14
CA GLY A 198 28.70 19.72 16.88
C GLY A 198 27.59 20.45 16.13
N TRP A 199 27.89 21.66 15.65
CA TRP A 199 26.96 22.49 14.89
C TRP A 199 26.42 21.79 13.62
N GLY A 200 27.25 20.94 12.99
CA GLY A 200 26.86 20.20 11.79
C GLY A 200 25.71 19.20 12.00
N VAL A 201 25.64 18.52 13.16
CA VAL A 201 24.57 17.56 13.44
C VAL A 201 23.24 18.28 13.61
N ARG A 202 23.22 19.37 14.38
CA ARG A 202 22.01 20.16 14.57
C ARG A 202 21.49 20.75 13.26
N THR A 203 22.38 21.27 12.41
CA THR A 203 22.00 21.75 11.06
C THR A 203 21.43 20.63 10.20
N LEU A 204 22.03 19.43 10.20
CA LEU A 204 21.52 18.28 9.47
C LEU A 204 20.14 17.84 9.94
N ILE A 205 19.91 17.82 11.26
CA ILE A 205 18.62 17.45 11.87
C ILE A 205 17.54 18.46 11.48
N LEU A 206 17.82 19.76 11.59
CA LEU A 206 16.89 20.81 11.16
C LEU A 206 16.59 20.71 9.66
N ALA A 207 17.62 20.56 8.83
CA ALA A 207 17.45 20.39 7.39
C ALA A 207 16.60 19.17 7.06
N SER A 208 16.80 18.05 7.77
CA SER A 208 16.02 16.82 7.59
C SER A 208 14.56 16.98 8.00
N ALA A 209 14.27 17.71 9.10
CA ALA A 209 12.91 18.00 9.54
C ALA A 209 12.13 18.78 8.48
N TRP A 210 12.72 19.86 7.97
CA TRP A 210 12.12 20.71 6.94
C TRP A 210 12.03 20.01 5.59
N ALA A 211 13.08 19.29 5.18
CA ALA A 211 13.07 18.54 3.93
C ALA A 211 11.97 17.47 3.93
N THR A 212 11.82 16.73 5.04
CA THR A 212 10.75 15.74 5.20
C THR A 212 9.37 16.41 5.12
N LEU A 213 9.17 17.52 5.84
CA LEU A 213 7.88 18.24 5.85
C LEU A 213 7.48 18.75 4.46
N VAL A 214 8.40 19.45 3.78
CA VAL A 214 8.16 19.99 2.43
C VAL A 214 7.90 18.86 1.45
N LEU A 215 8.68 17.79 1.52
CA LEU A 215 8.50 16.63 0.65
C LEU A 215 7.16 15.93 0.92
N GLU A 216 6.74 15.76 2.16
CA GLU A 216 5.44 15.14 2.47
C GLU A 216 4.27 15.98 1.95
N TYR A 217 4.28 17.31 2.10
CA TYR A 217 3.28 18.18 1.46
C TYR A 217 3.31 18.08 -0.06
N ALA A 218 4.50 18.05 -0.66
CA ALA A 218 4.67 17.90 -2.10
C ALA A 218 4.13 16.53 -2.58
N LEU A 219 4.37 15.45 -1.83
CA LEU A 219 3.86 14.11 -2.13
C LEU A 219 2.34 14.04 -2.00
N ALA A 220 1.77 14.66 -0.96
CA ALA A 220 0.33 14.66 -0.69
C ALA A 220 -0.50 15.20 -1.86
N VAL A 221 -0.06 16.28 -2.48
CA VAL A 221 -0.80 16.94 -3.57
C VAL A 221 -0.19 16.59 -4.92
N GLY A 222 1.13 16.66 -5.03
CA GLY A 222 1.85 16.49 -6.29
C GLY A 222 1.75 15.09 -6.87
N MET A 223 1.63 14.03 -6.06
CA MET A 223 1.48 12.67 -6.61
C MET A 223 0.14 12.46 -7.33
N LEU A 224 -0.87 13.29 -7.08
CA LEU A 224 -2.15 13.21 -7.79
C LEU A 224 -2.02 13.64 -9.26
N PHE A 225 -1.02 14.46 -9.60
CA PHE A 225 -0.82 14.94 -10.97
C PHE A 225 0.22 14.12 -11.71
N ARG A 226 -0.13 13.60 -12.91
CA ARG A 226 0.74 12.70 -13.69
C ARG A 226 2.13 13.29 -14.00
N ARG A 227 2.22 14.60 -14.24
CA ARG A 227 3.46 15.27 -14.65
C ARG A 227 4.51 15.33 -13.53
N THR A 228 4.06 15.50 -12.29
CA THR A 228 4.93 15.66 -11.10
C THR A 228 5.39 14.33 -10.55
N ARG A 229 4.68 13.22 -10.81
CA ARG A 229 5.06 11.86 -10.36
C ARG A 229 6.46 11.44 -10.79
N LEU A 230 6.92 11.87 -11.97
CA LEU A 230 8.26 11.53 -12.46
C LEU A 230 9.38 12.03 -11.52
N TRP A 231 9.13 13.16 -10.86
CA TRP A 231 10.08 13.79 -9.94
C TRP A 231 9.82 13.38 -8.50
N LEU A 232 8.56 13.33 -8.10
CA LEU A 232 8.17 13.08 -6.72
C LEU A 232 8.22 11.60 -6.33
N ALA A 233 7.91 10.67 -7.23
CA ALA A 233 7.92 9.25 -6.89
C ALA A 233 9.33 8.76 -6.52
N PRO A 234 10.42 9.10 -7.25
CA PRO A 234 11.77 8.76 -6.81
C PRO A 234 12.13 9.34 -5.44
N LEU A 235 11.77 10.60 -5.16
CA LEU A 235 12.00 11.23 -3.86
C LEU A 235 11.23 10.55 -2.74
N GLY A 236 9.98 10.16 -3.01
CA GLY A 236 9.17 9.37 -2.09
C GLY A 236 9.76 7.99 -1.81
N TYR A 237 10.21 7.27 -2.84
CA TYR A 237 10.94 6.01 -2.67
C TYR A 237 12.22 6.20 -1.85
N ALA A 238 12.99 7.27 -2.11
CA ALA A 238 14.20 7.56 -1.36
C ALA A 238 13.92 7.85 0.12
N LEU A 239 12.90 8.67 0.41
CA LEU A 239 12.46 8.96 1.77
C LEU A 239 12.08 7.68 2.53
N HIS A 240 11.24 6.84 1.93
CA HIS A 240 10.79 5.60 2.56
C HIS A 240 11.89 4.55 2.65
N GLY A 241 12.85 4.55 1.72
CA GLY A 241 14.07 3.74 1.80
C GLY A 241 14.96 4.18 2.97
N PHE A 242 15.12 5.50 3.16
CA PHE A 242 15.83 6.06 4.31
C PHE A 242 15.14 5.66 5.62
N PHE A 243 13.81 5.80 5.70
CA PHE A 243 13.04 5.33 6.86
C PHE A 243 13.12 3.82 7.08
N TYR A 244 13.17 3.01 6.02
CA TYR A 244 13.29 1.56 6.14
C TYR A 244 14.62 1.15 6.79
N VAL A 245 15.71 1.84 6.44
CA VAL A 245 17.05 1.58 6.97
C VAL A 245 17.22 2.16 8.37
N LEU A 246 16.75 3.40 8.58
CA LEU A 246 17.10 4.18 9.76
C LEU A 246 16.00 4.28 10.83
N LEU A 247 14.79 3.80 10.57
CA LEU A 247 13.73 3.82 11.56
C LEU A 247 13.15 2.40 11.67
N PRO A 248 12.71 1.97 12.86
CA PRO A 248 12.10 0.65 13.04
C PRO A 248 10.65 0.57 12.49
N ILE A 249 10.38 1.26 11.37
CA ILE A 249 9.08 1.31 10.68
C ILE A 249 9.13 0.59 9.32
N ARG A 250 9.84 -0.54 9.26
CA ARG A 250 10.11 -1.29 8.02
C ARG A 250 8.84 -1.70 7.26
N SER A 251 7.81 -2.15 7.98
CA SER A 251 6.53 -2.59 7.39
C SER A 251 5.76 -1.45 6.73
N PHE A 252 5.86 -0.24 7.28
CA PHE A 252 5.24 0.96 6.71
C PHE A 252 5.87 1.30 5.37
N SER A 253 7.19 1.46 5.32
CA SER A 253 7.91 1.76 4.08
C SER A 253 7.70 0.68 3.01
N ALA A 254 7.68 -0.60 3.39
CA ALA A 254 7.41 -1.69 2.45
C ALA A 254 5.97 -1.65 1.90
N THR A 255 4.99 -1.31 2.74
CA THR A 255 3.60 -1.11 2.29
C THR A 255 3.51 0.05 1.30
N VAL A 256 4.16 1.18 1.60
CA VAL A 256 4.21 2.35 0.73
C VAL A 256 4.87 2.02 -0.62
N PHE A 257 5.97 1.27 -0.59
CA PHE A 257 6.66 0.84 -1.81
C PHE A 257 5.75 0.01 -2.72
N ALA A 258 5.01 -0.94 -2.13
CA ALA A 258 4.05 -1.77 -2.86
C ALA A 258 2.92 -0.90 -3.46
N THR A 259 2.32 -0.02 -2.65
CA THR A 259 1.15 0.77 -3.07
C THR A 259 1.49 1.94 -4.01
N TYR A 260 2.76 2.34 -4.13
CA TYR A 260 3.18 3.35 -5.09
C TYR A 260 2.85 2.98 -6.54
N LEU A 261 2.76 1.69 -6.87
CA LEU A 261 2.30 1.21 -8.17
C LEU A 261 0.90 1.76 -8.55
N ALA A 262 0.09 2.14 -7.57
CA ALA A 262 -1.23 2.75 -7.79
C ALA A 262 -1.16 4.16 -8.39
N PHE A 263 -0.04 4.88 -8.24
CA PHE A 263 0.16 6.19 -8.86
C PHE A 263 0.63 6.10 -10.32
N PHE A 264 1.18 4.97 -10.75
CA PHE A 264 1.66 4.83 -12.12
C PHE A 264 0.53 4.40 -13.05
N ASP A 265 0.67 4.77 -14.33
CA ASP A 265 -0.24 4.34 -15.39
C ASP A 265 -0.18 2.80 -15.51
N PRO A 266 -1.26 2.06 -15.22
CA PRO A 266 -1.22 0.60 -15.20
C PRO A 266 -0.85 0.00 -16.56
N ASP A 267 -1.20 0.67 -17.66
CA ASP A 267 -0.83 0.23 -19.00
C ASP A 267 0.66 0.48 -19.29
N ALA A 268 1.26 1.51 -18.69
CA ALA A 268 2.71 1.71 -18.78
C ALA A 268 3.48 0.66 -17.98
N VAL A 269 2.98 0.28 -16.80
CA VAL A 269 3.54 -0.83 -16.01
C VAL A 269 3.44 -2.14 -16.77
N HIS A 270 2.30 -2.41 -17.42
CA HIS A 270 2.14 -3.57 -18.29
C HIS A 270 3.21 -3.62 -19.38
N ARG A 271 3.34 -2.55 -20.17
CA ARG A 271 4.34 -2.47 -21.26
C ARG A 271 5.77 -2.64 -20.76
N LEU A 272 6.09 -2.10 -19.59
CA LEU A 272 7.41 -2.29 -18.98
C LEU A 272 7.66 -3.77 -18.67
N ILE A 273 6.68 -4.45 -18.06
CA ILE A 273 6.82 -5.88 -17.74
C ILE A 273 6.97 -6.71 -19.01
N ASP A 274 6.17 -6.47 -20.05
CA ASP A 274 6.30 -7.17 -21.34
C ASP A 274 7.71 -7.02 -21.93
N ARG A 275 8.25 -5.80 -21.93
CA ARG A 275 9.62 -5.52 -22.37
C ARG A 275 10.66 -6.29 -21.56
N LEU A 276 10.52 -6.33 -20.24
CA LEU A 276 11.42 -7.07 -19.35
C LEU A 276 11.32 -8.59 -19.51
N SER A 277 10.13 -9.10 -19.82
CA SER A 277 9.87 -10.52 -20.07
C SER A 277 10.17 -10.96 -21.51
N GLY A 278 10.77 -10.11 -22.33
CA GLY A 278 11.11 -10.42 -23.72
C GLY A 278 9.92 -10.56 -24.67
N HIS A 279 8.70 -10.23 -24.23
CA HIS A 279 7.51 -10.21 -25.06
C HIS A 279 7.49 -8.89 -25.83
N ARG A 280 7.94 -8.88 -27.09
CA ARG A 280 7.69 -7.75 -28.00
C ARG A 280 6.22 -7.77 -28.41
N GLN A 281 5.49 -6.70 -28.16
CA GLN A 281 4.22 -6.47 -28.86
C GLN A 281 4.53 -6.33 -30.36
N PRO A 282 3.73 -6.94 -31.25
CA PRO A 282 3.76 -6.56 -32.66
C PRO A 282 3.37 -5.08 -32.76
N ASP A 283 4.17 -4.31 -33.49
CA ASP A 283 3.95 -2.89 -33.79
C ASP A 283 2.58 -2.65 -34.49
#